data_AF-A0A848T3D1-F1
#
_entry.id   AF-A0A848T3D1-F1
#
_cell.length_a   1.000
_cell.length_b   1.000
_cell.length_c   1.000
_cell.angle_alpha   90.00
_cell.angle_beta   90.00
_cell.angle_gamma   90.00
#
_symmetry.space_group_name_H-M   'P 1'
#
loop_
_entity.id
_entity.type
_entity.pdbx_description
1 polymer ?
#
loop_
_entity_poly.entity_id
_entity_poly.type
_entity_poly.pdbx_seq_one_letter_code
_entity_poly.pdbx_strand_id
1 'polypeptide(L)'
;MADSFLRIRDLTLHYGGSQILNGVDFDAAQGEVTCVLGTNGVGKTSLLKSLAGTHTRSGGDYELNGQSIGKLKAFDLARKGVAYVPQGREIFPFLT
;
A
#
# COMPACT_ATOMS: atom_id res chain seq x y z
N MET A 1 -4.56 12.53 20.41
CA MET A 1 -3.61 12.00 19.40
C MET A 1 -4.45 11.21 18.43
N ALA A 2 -4.40 11.53 17.14
CA ALA A 2 -5.20 10.81 16.14
C ALA A 2 -4.78 9.34 16.17
N ASP A 3 -5.75 8.45 16.38
CA ASP A 3 -5.50 7.01 16.37
C ASP A 3 -5.09 6.62 14.95
N SER A 4 -3.86 6.12 14.79
CA SER A 4 -3.29 5.85 13.47
C SER A 4 -3.93 4.59 12.90
N PHE A 5 -4.78 4.74 11.89
CA PHE A 5 -5.53 3.63 11.31
C PHE A 5 -4.66 2.72 10.44
N LEU A 6 -3.74 3.30 9.68
CA LEU A 6 -2.75 2.58 8.89
C LEU A 6 -1.36 3.00 9.40
N ARG A 7 -0.55 2.02 9.78
CA ARG A 7 0.81 2.25 10.25
C ARG A 7 1.76 1.35 9.49
N ILE A 8 2.73 1.98 8.82
CA ILE A 8 3.73 1.32 7.99
C ILE A 8 5.11 1.62 8.57
N ARG A 9 5.91 0.59 8.81
CA ARG A 9 7.27 0.72 9.33
C ARG A 9 8.26 -0.13 8.53
N ASP A 10 9.41 0.44 8.20
CA ASP A 10 10.50 -0.18 7.45
C ASP A 10 10.03 -0.95 6.19
N LEU A 11 9.04 -0.41 5.48
CA LEU A 11 8.46 -1.09 4.33
C LEU A 11 9.47 -1.16 3.18
N THR A 12 9.82 -2.38 2.79
CA THR A 12 10.70 -2.64 1.66
C THR A 12 10.00 -3.41 0.55
N LEU A 13 10.46 -3.19 -0.69
CA LEU A 13 9.91 -3.83 -1.87
C LEU A 13 11.00 -4.03 -2.91
N HIS A 14 11.06 -5.23 -3.49
CA HIS A 14 11.97 -5.58 -4.56
C HIS A 14 11.21 -6.01 -5.82
N TYR A 15 11.74 -5.65 -6.99
CA TYR A 15 11.39 -6.26 -8.26
C TYR A 15 12.61 -7.01 -8.79
N GLY A 16 12.55 -8.34 -8.78
CA GLY A 16 13.72 -9.16 -9.04
C GLY A 16 14.86 -8.81 -8.08
N GLY A 17 16.05 -8.49 -8.61
CA GLY A 17 17.22 -8.07 -7.83
C GLY A 17 17.27 -6.59 -7.46
N SER A 18 16.30 -5.77 -7.86
CA SER A 18 16.33 -4.32 -7.63
C SER A 18 15.43 -3.92 -6.46
N GLN A 19 15.99 -3.21 -5.49
CA GLN A 19 15.24 -2.65 -4.35
C GLN A 19 14.63 -1.30 -4.72
N ILE A 20 13.30 -1.22 -4.67
CA ILE A 20 12.54 -0.01 -5.04
C ILE A 20 12.11 0.78 -3.81
N LEU A 21 11.66 0.11 -2.75
CA LEU A 21 11.36 0.77 -1.47
C LEU A 21 12.46 0.43 -0.46
N ASN A 22 13.04 1.48 0.12
CA ASN A 22 14.22 1.42 0.99
C ASN A 22 13.87 1.80 2.43
N GLY A 23 12.92 1.06 3.03
CA GLY A 23 12.50 1.29 4.41
C GLY A 23 11.60 2.52 4.53
N VAL A 24 10.35 2.40 4.07
CA VAL A 24 9.38 3.50 4.12
C VAL A 24 8.62 3.45 5.45
N ASP A 25 8.60 4.57 6.16
CA ASP A 25 7.84 4.78 7.39
C ASP A 25 6.77 5.86 7.17
N PHE A 26 5.51 5.56 7.48
CA PHE A 26 4.47 6.59 7.61
C PHE A 26 3.26 6.06 8.39
N ASP A 27 2.43 7.01 8.84
CA ASP A 27 1.12 6.75 9.42
C ASP A 27 0.04 7.47 8.61
N ALA A 28 -1.14 6.87 8.52
CA ALA A 28 -2.34 7.52 8.01
C ALA A 28 -3.48 7.33 9.02
N ALA A 29 -4.07 8.45 9.44
CA ALA A 29 -5.15 8.48 10.42
C ALA A 29 -6.51 8.17 9.78
N GLN A 30 -7.44 7.67 10.59
CA GLN A 30 -8.81 7.45 10.13
C GLN A 30 -9.49 8.79 9.82
N GLY A 31 -10.19 8.87 8.69
CA GLY A 31 -10.95 10.07 8.31
C GLY A 31 -10.09 11.20 7.72
N GLU A 32 -8.79 10.97 7.52
CA GLU A 32 -7.87 11.93 6.93
C GLU A 32 -7.39 11.49 5.54
N VAL A 33 -6.98 12.47 4.72
CA VAL A 33 -6.35 12.21 3.41
C VAL A 33 -4.85 12.34 3.55
N THR A 34 -4.14 11.23 3.46
CA THR A 34 -2.67 11.21 3.44
C THR A 34 -2.16 11.20 2.00
N CYS A 35 -1.31 12.16 1.66
CA CYS A 35 -0.76 12.32 0.31
C CYS A 35 0.69 11.86 0.23
N VAL A 36 1.01 11.02 -0.76
CA VAL A 36 2.39 10.64 -1.10
C VAL A 36 2.80 11.35 -2.39
N LEU A 37 3.79 12.24 -2.28
CA LEU A 37 4.29 13.06 -3.38
C LEU A 37 5.75 12.74 -3.69
N GLY A 38 6.19 13.05 -4.91
CA GLY A 38 7.56 12.84 -5.35
C GLY A 38 7.68 12.70 -6.86
N THR A 39 8.91 12.65 -7.37
CA THR A 39 9.21 12.55 -8.81
C THR A 39 8.78 11.21 -9.41
N ASN A 40 8.73 11.13 -10.74
CA ASN A 40 8.50 9.87 -11.43
C ASN A 40 9.64 8.89 -11.16
N GLY A 41 9.32 7.62 -10.93
CA GLY A 41 10.31 6.58 -10.62
C GLY A 41 10.69 6.44 -9.14
N VAL A 42 10.29 7.36 -8.25
CA VAL A 42 10.63 7.31 -6.81
C VAL A 42 9.94 6.18 -6.02
N GLY A 43 9.09 5.37 -6.67
CA GLY A 43 8.43 4.23 -6.03
C GLY A 43 7.01 4.46 -5.52
N LYS A 44 6.36 5.60 -5.81
CA LYS A 44 4.96 5.88 -5.38
C LYS A 44 3.97 4.78 -5.78
N THR A 45 3.96 4.40 -7.07
CA THR A 45 3.09 3.33 -7.56
C THR A 45 3.43 1.99 -6.91
N SER A 46 4.73 1.75 -6.67
CA SER A 46 5.21 0.53 -6.03
C SER A 46 4.78 0.44 -4.57
N LEU A 47 4.81 1.56 -3.84
CA LEU A 47 4.23 1.69 -2.51
C LEU A 47 2.74 1.34 -2.51
N LEU A 48 1.95 1.96 -3.38
CA LEU A 48 0.51 1.68 -3.46
C LEU A 48 0.21 0.22 -3.81
N LYS A 49 0.95 -0.37 -4.77
CA LYS A 49 0.82 -1.79 -5.12
C LYS A 49 1.18 -2.73 -3.96
N SER A 50 2.21 -2.36 -3.18
CA SER A 50 2.60 -3.08 -1.98
C SER A 50 1.51 -3.04 -0.91
N LEU A 51 0.92 -1.87 -0.67
CA LEU A 51 -0.16 -1.69 0.32
C LEU A 51 -1.46 -2.38 -0.11
N ALA A 52 -1.72 -2.45 -1.41
CA ALA A 52 -2.86 -3.16 -1.99
C ALA A 52 -2.65 -4.69 -2.10
N GLY A 53 -1.45 -5.20 -1.83
CA GLY A 53 -1.08 -6.60 -1.97
C GLY A 53 -1.10 -7.13 -3.41
N THR A 54 -1.15 -6.25 -4.41
CA THR A 54 -0.96 -6.62 -5.82
C THR A 54 0.52 -6.83 -6.14
N HIS A 55 1.41 -6.30 -5.30
CA HIS A 55 2.79 -6.73 -5.22
C HIS A 55 3.13 -7.07 -3.77
N THR A 56 3.79 -8.20 -3.51
CA THR A 56 4.17 -8.58 -2.15
C THR A 56 5.37 -7.76 -1.70
N ARG A 57 5.28 -7.12 -0.52
CA ARG A 57 6.42 -6.48 0.14
C ARG A 57 7.53 -7.47 0.49
N SER A 58 8.79 -7.05 0.41
CA SER A 58 9.93 -7.89 0.80
C SER A 58 10.10 -7.94 2.32
N GLY A 59 9.79 -6.84 3.03
CA GLY A 59 9.93 -6.72 4.47
C GLY A 59 9.12 -5.56 5.03
N GLY A 60 9.34 -5.26 6.31
CA GLY A 60 8.63 -4.23 7.04
C GLY A 60 7.28 -4.66 7.59
N ASP A 61 6.80 -3.83 8.52
CA ASP A 61 5.56 -4.01 9.26
C ASP A 61 4.42 -3.21 8.62
N TYR A 62 3.26 -3.85 8.60
CA TYR A 62 2.02 -3.28 8.14
C TYR A 62 1.00 -3.53 9.25
N GLU A 63 0.46 -2.46 9.83
CA GLU A 63 -0.67 -2.52 10.73
C GLU A 63 -1.88 -1.79 10.13
N LEU A 64 -3.05 -2.40 10.21
CA LEU A 64 -4.32 -1.84 9.77
C LEU A 64 -5.34 -1.99 10.88
N ASN A 65 -5.92 -0.88 11.33
CA ASN A 65 -6.94 -0.84 12.37
C ASN A 65 -6.51 -1.59 13.65
N GLY A 66 -5.29 -1.31 14.13
CA GLY A 66 -4.73 -1.99 15.30
C GLY A 66 -4.30 -3.45 15.08
N GLN A 67 -4.44 -3.99 13.87
CA GLN A 67 -4.10 -5.39 13.56
C GLN A 67 -2.85 -5.48 12.69
N SER A 68 -1.89 -6.29 13.12
CA SER A 68 -0.74 -6.65 12.29
C SER A 68 -1.22 -7.42 11.05
N ILE A 69 -0.78 -6.98 9.88
CA ILE A 69 -1.10 -7.53 8.59
C ILE A 69 0.13 -8.25 8.05
N GLY A 70 0.02 -9.57 7.90
CA GLY A 70 1.06 -10.39 7.26
C GLY A 70 1.24 -10.08 5.77
N LYS A 71 1.96 -10.94 5.06
CA LYS A 71 2.07 -10.86 3.59
C LYS A 71 0.84 -11.52 2.96
N LEU A 72 -0.23 -10.73 2.81
CA LEU A 72 -1.50 -11.19 2.26
C LEU A 72 -1.62 -10.92 0.76
N LYS A 73 -2.46 -11.70 0.07
CA LYS A 73 -2.82 -11.45 -1.33
C LYS A 73 -3.85 -10.30 -1.40
N ALA A 74 -3.92 -9.65 -2.56
CA ALA A 74 -4.82 -8.51 -2.77
C ALA A 74 -6.29 -8.79 -2.39
N PHE A 75 -6.83 -9.98 -2.70
CA PHE A 75 -8.22 -10.31 -2.36
C PHE A 75 -8.47 -10.48 -0.86
N ASP A 76 -7.47 -10.88 -0.08
CA ASP A 76 -7.57 -10.98 1.38
C ASP A 76 -7.53 -9.59 2.02
N LEU A 77 -6.72 -8.68 1.47
CA LEU A 77 -6.70 -7.27 1.88
C LEU A 77 -7.99 -6.54 1.51
N ALA A 78 -8.57 -6.83 0.34
CA ALA A 78 -9.86 -6.28 -0.06
C ALA A 78 -10.97 -6.67 0.92
N ARG A 79 -11.00 -7.92 1.39
CA ARG A 79 -11.93 -8.38 2.44
C ARG A 79 -11.71 -7.70 3.79
N LYS A 80 -10.52 -7.13 4.03
CA LYS A 80 -10.19 -6.31 5.21
C LYS A 80 -10.48 -4.80 5.01
N GLY A 81 -11.04 -4.41 3.87
CA GLY A 81 -11.43 -3.02 3.58
C GLY A 81 -10.40 -2.20 2.82
N VAL A 82 -9.32 -2.80 2.31
CA VAL A 82 -8.35 -2.10 1.46
C VAL A 82 -8.84 -2.07 0.02
N ALA A 83 -9.08 -0.88 -0.51
CA ALA A 83 -9.41 -0.68 -1.93
C ALA A 83 -8.22 -0.04 -2.66
N TYR A 84 -8.03 -0.40 -3.93
CA TYR A 84 -6.99 0.17 -4.78
C TYR A 84 -7.58 0.63 -6.10
N VAL A 85 -7.36 1.91 -6.41
CA VAL A 85 -7.69 2.52 -7.70
C VAL A 85 -6.38 2.77 -8.44
N PRO A 86 -6.09 2.06 -9.53
CA PRO A 86 -4.85 2.23 -10.28
C PRO A 86 -4.85 3.54 -11.07
N GLN A 87 -3.67 3.93 -11.57
CA GLN A 87 -3.51 5.12 -12.42
C GLN A 87 -4.30 5.00 -13.75
N GLY A 88 -4.45 3.77 -14.27
CA GLY A 88 -5.24 3.49 -15.45
C GLY A 88 -6.74 3.47 -15.15
N ARG A 89 -7.55 3.66 -16.20
CA ARG A 89 -9.01 3.48 -16.13
C ARG A 89 -9.32 1.99 -16.30
N GLU A 90 -9.00 1.18 -15.29
CA GLU A 90 -9.28 -0.26 -15.24
C GLU A 90 -10.78 -0.53 -14.97
N ILE A 91 -11.63 0.07 -15.79
CA ILE A 91 -13.08 -0.12 -15.77
C ILE A 91 -13.47 -1.32 -16.64
N PHE A 92 -14.66 -1.86 -16.43
CA PHE A 92 -15.28 -2.79 -17.37
C PHE A 92 -16.08 -1.99 -18.40
N PRO A 93 -15.55 -1.74 -19.62
CA PRO A 93 -16.13 -0.76 -20.53
C PRO A 93 -17.51 -1.14 -21.09
N PHE A 94 -17.91 -2.41 -20.93
CA PHE A 94 -19.16 -2.95 -21.45
C PHE A 94 -20.19 -3.29 -20.36
N LEU A 95 -19.92 -2.92 -19.10
CA LEU A 95 -20.88 -3.08 -18.01
C LEU A 95 -21.52 -1.72 -17.68
N THR A 96 -22.83 -1.74 -17.42
CA THR A 96 -23.64 -0.59 -16.98
C THR A 96 -23.87 -0.62 -15.48
#